data_AF-T1CDR5-F1
#
_entry.id   AF-T1CDR5-F1
#
_cell.length_a   1.000
_cell.length_b   1.000
_cell.length_c   1.000
_cell.angle_alpha   90.00
_cell.angle_beta   90.00
_cell.angle_gamma   90.00
#
_symmetry.space_group_name_H-M   'P 1'
#
loop_
_entity.id
_entity.type
_entity.pdbx_description
1 polymer ?
#
loop_
_entity_poly.entity_id
_entity_poly.type
_entity_poly.pdbx_seq_one_letter_code
_entity_poly.pdbx_strand_id
1 'polypeptide(L)' 'LPSAFVNNLKTVTSRLLRKEFADHLKRYYWSKPVFWSRSYCILTVGGAPLSVLKQYIEQQERPE' A
#
# COMPACT_ATOMS: atom_id res chain seq x y z
N LEU A 1 8.50 -2.83 -7.09
CA LEU A 1 7.57 -3.93 -6.72
C LEU A 1 6.62 -3.46 -5.61
N PRO A 2 5.34 -3.85 -5.65
CA PRO A 2 4.36 -3.47 -4.61
C PRO A 2 4.81 -3.83 -3.18
N SER A 3 5.53 -4.95 -3.05
CA SER A 3 6.14 -5.39 -1.78
C SER A 3 7.13 -4.39 -1.20
N ALA A 4 8.03 -3.83 -2.03
CA ALA A 4 9.02 -2.85 -1.59
C ALA A 4 8.36 -1.55 -1.11
N PHE A 5 7.28 -1.12 -1.77
CA PHE A 5 6.51 0.05 -1.36
C PHE A 5 5.86 -0.15 0.02
N VAL A 6 5.15 -1.27 0.20
CA VAL A 6 4.50 -1.60 1.48
C VAL A 6 5.52 -1.76 2.61
N ASN A 7 6.66 -2.39 2.34
CA ASN A 7 7.73 -2.55 3.33
C ASN A 7 8.30 -1.20 3.77
N ASN A 8 8.51 -0.27 2.84
CA ASN A 8 8.95 1.08 3.16
C ASN A 8 7.92 1.81 4.03
N LEU A 9 6.63 1.79 3.64
CA LEU A 9 5.56 2.41 4.42
C LEU A 9 5.51 1.86 5.85
N LYS A 10 5.47 0.53 6.00
CA LYS A 10 5.40 -0.11 7.31
C LYS A 10 6.63 0.22 8.16
N THR A 11 7.83 0.24 7.56
CA THR A 11 9.07 0.56 8.27
C THR A 11 9.12 2.02 8.72
N VAL A 12 8.84 2.95 7.82
CA VAL A 12 8.91 4.39 8.09
C VAL A 12 7.85 4.79 9.11
N THR A 13 6.61 4.37 8.93
CA THR A 13 5.52 4.68 9.87
C THR A 13 5.78 4.08 11.26
N SER A 14 6.26 2.84 11.34
CA SER A 14 6.64 2.17 12.59
C SER A 14 7.70 2.98 13.36
N ARG A 15 8.67 3.59 12.66
CA ARG A 15 9.71 4.44 13.26
C ARG A 15 9.18 5.81 13.69
N LEU A 16 8.44 6.49 12.81
CA LEU A 16 7.93 7.83 13.08
C LEU A 16 6.88 7.83 14.21
N LEU A 17 5.93 6.89 14.19
CA LEU A 17 4.91 6.78 15.23
C LEU A 17 5.52 6.54 16.62
N ARG A 18 6.57 5.71 16.71
CA ARG A 18 7.28 5.50 17.97
C ARG A 18 8.06 6.74 18.42
N LYS A 19 8.58 7.53 17.50
CA LYS A 19 9.31 8.76 17.82
C LYS A 19 8.36 9.84 18.34
N GLU A 20 7.23 10.03 17.67
CA GLU A 20 6.30 11.13 17.96
C GLU A 20 5.32 10.82 19.10
N PHE A 21 4.90 9.56 19.25
CA PHE A 21 3.84 9.16 20.19
C PHE A 21 4.34 8.15 21.23
N ALA A 22 5.63 8.18 21.57
CA ALA A 22 6.26 7.22 22.48
C ALA A 22 5.42 7.01 23.75
N ASP A 23 5.11 8.09 24.49
CA ASP A 23 4.44 8.01 25.79
C ASP A 23 3.02 7.42 25.73
N HIS A 24 2.30 7.67 24.64
CA HIS A 24 1.00 7.05 24.41
C HIS A 24 1.15 5.56 24.09
N LEU A 25 2.08 5.22 23.19
CA LEU A 25 2.30 3.87 22.71
C LEU A 25 2.87 2.93 23.79
N LYS A 26 3.61 3.46 24.78
CA LYS A 26 4.13 2.69 25.92
C LYS A 26 3.04 1.86 26.60
N ARG A 27 1.82 2.40 26.72
CA ARG A 27 0.70 1.70 27.39
C ARG A 27 0.23 0.44 26.66
N TYR A 28 0.47 0.34 25.35
CA TYR A 28 -0.09 -0.71 24.49
C TYR A 28 0.98 -1.63 23.88
N TYR A 29 2.20 -1.12 23.68
CA TYR A 29 3.26 -1.79 22.90
C TYR A 29 4.58 -2.00 23.66
N TRP A 30 4.63 -1.75 24.99
CA TRP A 30 5.86 -1.83 25.81
C TRP A 30 6.69 -3.11 25.60
N SER A 31 6.04 -4.25 25.42
CA SER A 31 6.67 -5.57 25.28
C SER A 31 6.70 -6.13 23.85
N LYS A 32 6.14 -5.41 22.86
CA LYS A 32 6.00 -5.94 21.50
C LYS A 32 7.14 -5.46 20.59
N PRO A 33 7.95 -6.39 20.04
CA PRO A 33 9.07 -6.03 19.17
C PRO A 33 8.63 -5.54 17.79
N VAL A 34 7.34 -5.65 17.43
CA VAL A 34 6.80 -5.33 16.11
C VAL A 34 5.60 -4.41 16.20
N PHE A 35 5.51 -3.43 15.29
CA PHE A 35 4.37 -2.50 15.20
C PHE A 35 3.28 -3.05 14.29
N TRP A 36 3.71 -3.48 13.09
CA TRP A 36 2.84 -4.05 12.07
C TRP A 36 3.04 -5.56 11.99
N SER A 37 1.98 -6.29 11.64
CA SER A 37 2.10 -7.69 11.22
C SER A 37 3.06 -7.80 10.03
N ARG A 38 3.71 -8.96 9.81
CA ARG A 38 4.54 -9.18 8.61
C ARG A 38 3.69 -9.16 7.34
N SER A 39 2.47 -9.70 7.43
CA SER A 39 1.52 -9.79 6.31
C SER A 39 1.03 -8.43 5.85
N TYR A 40 0.62 -8.36 4.58
CA TYR A 40 -0.05 -7.22 3.98
C TYR A 40 -0.98 -7.71 2.87
N CYS A 41 -2.02 -6.94 2.59
CA CYS A 41 -2.95 -7.19 1.48
C CYS A 41 -2.89 -5.98 0.54
N ILE A 42 -2.86 -6.23 -0.77
CA ILE A 42 -2.98 -5.22 -1.81
C ILE A 42 -4.11 -5.69 -2.71
N LEU A 43 -5.10 -4.85 -2.91
CA LEU A 43 -6.23 -5.09 -3.79
C LEU A 43 -6.20 -4.04 -4.90
N THR A 44 -6.40 -4.49 -6.14
CA THR A 44 -6.65 -3.56 -7.25
C THR A 44 -8.04 -2.97 -7.05
N VAL A 45 -8.15 -1.65 -7.11
CA VAL A 45 -9.42 -0.94 -7.04
C VAL A 45 -9.64 -0.20 -8.35
N GLY A 46 -10.85 -0.33 -8.91
CA GLY A 46 -11.22 0.25 -10.21
C GLY A 46 -11.05 -0.71 -11.38
N GLY A 47 -12.11 -0.85 -12.18
CA GLY A 47 -11.98 -1.32 -13.57
C GLY A 47 -11.52 -0.18 -14.47
N ALA A 48 -11.06 -0.48 -15.68
CA ALA A 48 -10.83 0.55 -16.68
C ALA A 48 -12.14 1.31 -16.92
N PRO A 49 -12.18 2.64 -16.77
CA PRO A 49 -13.36 3.43 -17.14
C PRO A 49 -13.77 3.11 -18.57
N LEU A 50 -15.07 3.14 -18.88
CA LEU A 50 -15.56 2.84 -20.23
C LEU A 50 -14.89 3.72 -21.30
N SER A 51 -14.49 4.95 -20.94
CA SER A 51 -13.69 5.83 -21.79
C SER A 51 -12.32 5.26 -22.14
N VAL A 52 -11.61 4.68 -21.16
CA VAL A 52 -10.30 4.03 -21.36
C VAL A 52 -10.43 2.79 -22.23
N LEU A 53 -11.50 2.00 -22.05
CA LEU A 53 -11.78 0.83 -22.89
C LEU A 53 -12.14 1.23 -24.33
N LYS A 54 -12.96 2.27 -24.52
CA LYS A 54 -13.27 2.81 -25.86
C LYS A 54 -12.02 3.29 -26.57
N GLN A 55 -11.20 4.08 -25.88
CA GLN A 55 -9.94 4.58 -26.43
C GLN A 55 -8.99 3.43 -26.78
N TYR A 56 -8.91 2.39 -25.96
CA TYR A 56 -8.12 1.20 -26.26
C TYR A 56 -8.59 0.50 -27.54
N ILE A 57 -9.90 0.30 -27.72
CA ILE A 57 -10.47 -0.35 -28.91
C ILE A 57 -10.27 0.51 -30.17
N GLU A 58 -10.47 1.82 -30.07
CA GLU A 58 -10.29 2.76 -31.19
C GLU A 58 -8.83 2.85 -31.65
N GLN A 59 -7.87 2.65 -30.74
CA GLN A 59 -6.44 2.68 -31.02
C GLN A 59 -5.87 1.33 -31.50
N GLN A 60 -6.67 0.26 -31.54
CA GLN A 60 -6.21 -1.01 -32.09
C GLN A 60 -6.21 -0.97 -33.63
N GLU A 61 -5.08 -1.35 -34.22
CA GLU A 61 -4.98 -1.59 -35.66
C GLU A 61 -5.97 -2.70 -36.06
N ARG A 62 -6.69 -2.50 -37.17
CA ARG A 62 -7.57 -3.53 -37.69
C ARG A 62 -6.73 -4.55 -38.47
N PRO A 63 -6.89 -5.85 -38.22
CA PRO A 63 -6.28 -6.87 -39.07
C PRO A 63 -6.84 -6.76 -40.50
N GLU A 64 -6.00 -7.08 -41.49
CA GLU A 64 -6.38 -7.08 -42.92
C GLU A 64 -7.42 -8.16 -43.28
#